data_AF-A0A497MRY0-F1
#
_entry.id   AF-A0A497MRY0-F1
#
_cell.length_a   1.000
_cell.length_b   1.000
_cell.length_c   1.000
_cell.angle_alpha   90.00
_cell.angle_beta   90.00
_cell.angle_gamma   90.00
#
_symmetry.space_group_name_H-M   'P 1'
#
loop_
_entity.id
_entity.type
_entity.pdbx_description
1 polymer ?
#
loop_
_entity_poly.entity_id
_entity_poly.type
_entity_poly.pdbx_seq_one_letter_code
_entity_poly.pdbx_strand_id
1 'polypeptide(L)'
;MTANATIDSTPVFAYDSFSLDAFRVDVSCDKYEYIVGEDVNITVSTKPEQANAEYNITVTNSTGNTVWTHADHLDTNGEASVLMPTAGLPLGDYDVEVWVNNTQYVKWGFEGFKLVEKTFNIEASVDPSTVSGYAMPRLTVTTDPGQTDANLSIMCYCYYGGGYMFNKTNFDCSSYEYLLPLPGMDNGTYYVEVVVTSDVGTNSTMVYVDYSHGLDSDGDGLSDSLEEDELGTLADDPDSDNDGFFDGIEWFHGSDPLDGGSVIPELIVVPLITVSAISTFALSMLKLRGRKKSP
;
A
#
# COMPACT_ATOMS: atom_id res chain seq x y z
N MET A 1 43.95 59.82 56.00
CA MET A 1 44.50 59.07 54.86
C MET A 1 43.76 59.54 53.63
N THR A 2 44.45 60.15 52.68
CA THR A 2 43.90 60.51 51.36
C THR A 2 44.48 59.51 50.36
N ALA A 3 43.61 58.74 49.71
CA ALA A 3 43.99 57.83 48.64
C ALA A 3 43.86 58.57 47.31
N ASN A 4 44.97 58.67 46.57
CA ASN A 4 44.94 59.15 45.19
C ASN A 4 44.67 57.96 44.27
N ALA A 5 43.54 57.99 43.57
CA ALA A 5 43.27 57.06 42.48
C ALA A 5 43.70 57.70 41.16
N THR A 6 44.60 57.03 40.44
CA THR A 6 44.99 57.41 39.08
C THR A 6 44.04 56.71 38.12
N ILE A 7 43.26 57.48 37.35
CA ILE A 7 42.41 56.95 36.29
C ILE A 7 43.25 56.91 35.01
N ASP A 8 43.57 55.70 34.55
CA ASP A 8 44.13 55.49 33.22
C ASP A 8 43.01 55.66 32.18
N SER A 9 43.22 56.52 31.19
CA SER A 9 42.25 56.83 30.14
C SER A 9 42.83 56.44 28.78
N THR A 10 43.04 55.14 28.61
CA THR A 10 43.30 54.58 27.28
C THR A 10 42.00 54.58 26.47
N PRO A 11 41.96 55.20 25.27
CA PRO A 11 40.78 55.14 24.41
C PRO A 11 40.57 53.70 23.93
N VAL A 12 39.44 53.10 24.32
CA VAL A 12 38.99 51.82 23.76
C VAL A 12 38.10 52.13 22.56
N PHE A 13 38.60 51.84 21.35
CA PHE A 13 37.77 51.88 20.15
C PHE A 13 36.98 50.58 20.05
N ALA A 14 35.67 50.64 20.29
CA ALA A 14 34.76 49.56 19.97
C ALA A 14 34.36 49.69 18.49
N TYR A 15 34.74 48.70 17.68
CA TYR A 15 34.22 48.57 16.32
C TYR A 15 32.96 47.70 16.42
N ASP A 16 31.82 48.31 16.16
CA ASP A 16 30.56 47.58 15.99
C ASP A 16 30.24 47.57 14.49
N SER A 17 30.07 46.37 13.93
CA SER A 17 29.73 46.19 12.52
C SER A 17 28.27 45.77 12.43
N PHE A 18 27.42 46.60 11.83
CA PHE A 18 26.09 46.18 11.41
C PHE A 18 26.07 46.08 9.88
N SER A 19 25.48 45.00 9.36
CA SER A 19 25.20 44.83 7.94
C SER A 19 23.75 45.24 7.70
N LEU A 20 23.54 46.20 6.80
CA LEU A 20 22.19 46.51 6.32
C LEU A 20 21.95 45.66 5.06
N ASP A 21 21.17 44.60 5.18
CA ASP A 21 20.73 43.87 3.99
C ASP A 21 19.82 44.75 3.13
N ALA A 22 20.18 44.92 1.85
CA ALA A 22 19.41 45.77 0.93
C ALA A 22 17.95 45.30 0.79
N PHE A 23 17.76 43.98 0.76
CA PHE A 23 16.47 43.30 0.86
C PHE A 23 16.72 41.82 1.20
N ARG A 24 15.67 41.14 1.64
CA ARG A 24 15.60 39.69 1.85
C ARG A 24 14.81 39.05 0.71
N VAL A 25 15.21 37.84 0.31
CA VAL A 25 14.45 36.96 -0.58
C VAL A 25 13.86 35.85 0.27
N ASP A 26 12.55 35.68 0.16
CA ASP A 26 11.79 34.60 0.78
C ASP A 26 11.32 33.66 -0.33
N VAL A 27 11.69 32.39 -0.22
CA VAL A 27 11.29 31.32 -1.15
C VAL A 27 10.46 30.34 -0.35
N SER A 28 9.37 29.85 -0.92
CA SER A 28 8.54 28.83 -0.28
C SER A 28 7.89 27.91 -1.29
N CYS A 29 7.77 26.63 -0.94
CA CYS A 29 6.97 25.65 -1.66
C CYS A 29 5.68 25.38 -0.87
N ASP A 30 4.56 25.11 -1.54
CA ASP A 30 3.25 24.89 -0.88
C ASP A 30 3.26 23.77 0.18
N LYS A 31 4.08 22.73 -0.05
CA LYS A 31 4.33 21.59 0.84
C LYS A 31 5.79 21.14 0.74
N TYR A 32 6.20 20.28 1.68
CA TYR A 32 7.52 19.66 1.67
C TYR A 32 7.57 18.37 0.82
N GLU A 33 6.52 17.54 0.82
CA GLU A 33 6.47 16.29 0.04
C GLU A 33 5.46 16.35 -1.12
N TYR A 34 5.88 15.98 -2.33
CA TYR A 34 5.06 15.91 -3.53
C TYR A 34 5.10 14.51 -4.13
N ILE A 35 3.98 14.07 -4.69
CA ILE A 35 3.96 12.84 -5.48
C ILE A 35 4.55 13.16 -6.86
N VAL A 36 5.45 12.32 -7.36
CA VAL A 36 5.99 12.47 -8.72
C VAL A 36 4.86 12.57 -9.74
N GLY A 37 4.90 13.61 -10.57
CA GLY A 37 3.87 13.95 -11.54
C GLY A 37 2.98 15.13 -11.11
N GLU A 38 2.96 15.49 -9.83
CA GLU A 38 2.34 16.73 -9.36
C GLU A 38 3.27 17.93 -9.57
N ASP A 39 2.72 19.10 -9.88
CA ASP A 39 3.50 20.32 -10.00
C ASP A 39 3.87 20.88 -8.62
N VAL A 40 5.10 21.36 -8.49
CA VAL A 40 5.57 22.11 -7.31
C VAL A 40 5.31 23.58 -7.54
N ASN A 41 4.50 24.20 -6.68
CA ASN A 41 4.31 25.65 -6.71
C ASN A 41 5.42 26.31 -5.88
N ILE A 42 6.29 27.05 -6.56
CA ILE A 42 7.41 27.77 -5.96
C ILE A 42 7.05 29.25 -5.92
N THR A 43 6.98 29.80 -4.72
CA THR A 43 6.72 31.22 -4.49
C THR A 43 8.02 31.94 -4.14
N VAL A 44 8.20 33.14 -4.71
CA VAL A 44 9.33 34.03 -4.46
C VAL A 44 8.76 35.37 -4.01
N SER A 45 9.25 35.92 -2.92
CA SER A 45 8.86 37.26 -2.44
C SER A 45 10.07 38.01 -1.88
N THR A 46 9.97 39.33 -1.82
CA THR A 46 11.08 40.18 -1.35
C THR A 46 10.64 41.17 -0.28
N LYS A 47 11.53 41.45 0.68
CA LYS A 47 11.29 42.46 1.74
C LYS A 47 12.51 43.36 1.95
N PRO A 48 12.39 44.69 1.77
CA PRO A 48 11.24 45.39 1.18
C PRO A 48 10.97 44.95 -0.27
N GLU A 49 9.77 45.21 -0.77
CA GLU A 49 9.29 44.79 -2.10
C GLU A 49 10.20 45.31 -3.22
N GLN A 50 10.71 44.41 -4.05
CA GLN A 50 11.57 44.70 -5.21
C GLN A 50 10.79 44.50 -6.52
N ALA A 51 9.86 45.40 -6.81
CA ALA A 51 9.04 45.31 -8.00
C ALA A 51 9.88 45.26 -9.29
N ASN A 52 9.51 44.37 -10.22
CA ASN A 52 10.19 44.18 -11.51
C ASN A 52 11.69 43.84 -11.40
N ALA A 53 12.17 43.34 -10.25
CA ALA A 53 13.51 42.78 -10.16
C ALA A 53 13.57 41.43 -10.90
N GLU A 54 14.69 41.15 -11.54
CA GLU A 54 14.93 39.87 -12.21
C GLU A 54 15.13 38.78 -11.15
N TYR A 55 14.55 37.60 -11.37
CA TYR A 55 14.83 36.43 -10.55
C TYR A 55 15.08 35.20 -11.41
N ASN A 56 15.80 34.25 -10.84
CA ASN A 56 15.96 32.93 -11.44
C ASN A 56 15.92 31.87 -10.35
N ILE A 57 15.14 30.83 -10.61
CA ILE A 57 15.01 29.63 -9.81
C ILE A 57 15.86 28.54 -10.46
N THR A 58 16.65 27.84 -9.64
CA THR A 58 17.40 26.65 -10.00
C THR A 58 17.00 25.55 -9.05
N VAL A 59 16.56 24.41 -9.59
CA VAL A 59 16.22 23.23 -8.79
C VAL A 59 17.24 22.13 -9.04
N THR A 60 17.78 21.60 -7.96
CA THR A 60 18.88 20.63 -7.96
C THR A 60 18.44 19.40 -7.18
N ASN A 61 18.72 18.20 -7.68
CA ASN A 61 18.44 16.98 -6.93
C ASN A 61 19.54 16.68 -5.88
N SER A 62 19.31 15.69 -5.02
CA SER A 62 20.25 15.23 -4.00
C SER A 62 21.66 14.84 -4.49
N THR A 63 21.82 14.58 -5.79
CA THR A 63 23.13 14.30 -6.40
C THR A 63 23.88 15.55 -6.87
N GLY A 64 23.30 16.74 -6.69
CA GLY A 64 23.84 18.01 -7.13
C GLY A 64 23.59 18.32 -8.61
N ASN A 65 22.72 17.56 -9.29
CA ASN A 65 22.39 17.81 -10.69
C ASN A 65 21.21 18.79 -10.81
N THR A 66 21.39 19.86 -11.58
CA THR A 66 20.31 20.78 -11.93
C THR A 66 19.31 20.06 -12.82
N VAL A 67 18.05 19.99 -12.37
CA VAL A 67 16.96 19.31 -13.09
C VAL A 67 16.02 20.30 -13.77
N TRP A 68 15.95 21.54 -13.28
CA TRP A 68 15.04 22.53 -13.79
C TRP A 68 15.50 23.95 -13.47
N THR A 69 15.23 24.89 -14.37
CA THR A 69 15.47 26.32 -14.17
C THR A 69 14.34 27.16 -14.73
N HIS A 70 14.09 28.32 -14.13
CA HIS A 70 13.13 29.30 -14.61
C HIS A 70 13.58 30.71 -14.25
N ALA A 71 13.46 31.65 -15.19
CA ALA A 71 13.82 33.03 -14.97
C ALA A 71 12.73 33.96 -15.49
N ASP A 72 12.38 34.97 -14.71
CA ASP A 72 11.44 36.02 -15.06
C ASP A 72 11.64 37.25 -14.16
N HIS A 73 10.67 38.16 -14.09
CA HIS A 73 10.67 39.33 -13.23
C HIS A 73 9.58 39.23 -12.17
N LEU A 74 9.87 39.77 -10.98
CA LEU A 74 8.90 39.92 -9.90
C LEU A 74 7.78 40.90 -10.31
N ASP A 75 6.58 40.67 -9.80
CA ASP A 75 5.42 41.53 -10.03
C ASP A 75 5.54 42.90 -9.33
N THR A 76 4.48 43.70 -9.34
CA THR A 76 4.47 45.02 -8.71
C THR A 76 4.59 45.00 -7.19
N ASN A 77 4.34 43.86 -6.55
CA ASN A 77 4.47 43.66 -5.10
C ASN A 77 5.82 42.99 -4.74
N GLY A 78 6.69 42.75 -5.73
CA GLY A 78 7.95 42.05 -5.50
C GLY A 78 7.76 40.55 -5.25
N GLU A 79 6.71 39.96 -5.83
CA GLU A 79 6.33 38.54 -5.68
C GLU A 79 6.28 37.81 -7.04
N ALA A 80 6.43 36.49 -7.02
CA ALA A 80 6.22 35.59 -8.15
C ALA A 80 5.78 34.19 -7.67
N SER A 81 5.02 33.47 -8.50
CA SER A 81 4.56 32.10 -8.24
C SER A 81 4.70 31.28 -9.52
N VAL A 82 5.44 30.18 -9.46
CA VAL A 82 5.78 29.38 -10.65
C VAL A 82 5.52 27.91 -10.37
N LEU A 83 4.83 27.24 -11.30
CA LEU A 83 4.62 25.80 -11.27
C LEU A 83 5.76 25.07 -11.97
N MET A 84 6.47 24.21 -11.24
CA MET A 84 7.49 23.31 -11.77
C MET A 84 6.91 21.90 -11.97
N PRO A 85 6.93 21.34 -13.19
CA PRO A 85 6.50 19.98 -13.43
C PRO A 85 7.53 18.96 -12.91
N THR A 86 7.05 17.87 -12.30
CA THR A 86 7.90 16.83 -11.70
C THR A 86 7.86 15.50 -12.44
N ALA A 87 7.05 15.39 -13.49
CA ALA A 87 6.88 14.16 -14.26
C ALA A 87 8.23 13.66 -14.82
N GLY A 88 8.59 12.42 -14.48
CA GLY A 88 9.83 11.77 -14.92
C GLY A 88 11.08 12.13 -14.11
N LEU A 89 10.97 12.98 -13.08
CA LEU A 89 12.06 13.23 -12.15
C LEU A 89 12.21 12.06 -11.15
N PRO A 90 13.43 11.74 -10.70
CA PRO A 90 13.66 10.67 -9.73
C PRO A 90 13.10 11.02 -8.34
N LEU A 91 12.84 10.00 -7.54
CA LEU A 91 12.46 10.17 -6.13
C LEU A 91 13.63 10.74 -5.31
N GLY A 92 13.31 11.45 -4.23
CA GLY A 92 14.28 11.98 -3.27
C GLY A 92 14.15 13.48 -3.02
N ASP A 93 15.13 14.03 -2.31
CA ASP A 93 15.19 15.44 -1.93
C ASP A 93 15.71 16.34 -3.06
N TYR A 94 15.16 17.55 -3.09
CA TYR A 94 15.45 18.60 -4.06
C TYR A 94 15.67 19.93 -3.33
N ASP A 95 16.72 20.63 -3.75
CA ASP A 95 17.04 21.97 -3.28
C ASP A 95 16.57 23.00 -4.32
N VAL A 96 15.86 24.02 -3.85
CA VAL A 96 15.43 25.18 -4.63
C VAL A 96 16.31 26.35 -4.24
N GLU A 97 17.10 26.83 -5.20
CA GLU A 97 17.95 27.99 -5.04
C GLU A 97 17.40 29.13 -5.93
N VAL A 98 17.15 30.28 -5.33
CA VAL A 98 16.64 31.46 -6.04
C VAL A 98 17.57 32.62 -5.82
N TRP A 99 17.99 33.28 -6.90
CA TRP A 99 18.59 34.60 -6.81
C TRP A 99 17.66 35.66 -7.36
N VAL A 100 17.68 36.83 -6.75
CA VAL A 100 16.96 38.04 -7.18
C VAL A 100 17.98 39.16 -7.37
N ASN A 101 17.91 39.83 -8.52
CA ASN A 101 18.81 40.91 -8.92
C ASN A 101 18.02 42.19 -9.22
N ASN A 102 18.25 43.24 -8.43
CA ASN A 102 17.65 44.57 -8.64
C ASN A 102 18.59 45.54 -9.36
N THR A 103 19.54 45.02 -10.16
CA THR A 103 20.64 45.74 -10.85
C THR A 103 21.77 46.25 -9.94
N GLN A 104 21.47 46.55 -8.67
CA GLN A 104 22.48 47.02 -7.71
C GLN A 104 22.99 45.90 -6.79
N TYR A 105 22.11 45.01 -6.40
CA TYR A 105 22.38 43.91 -5.47
C TYR A 105 21.79 42.61 -5.99
N VAL A 106 22.48 41.52 -5.68
CA VAL A 106 21.98 40.15 -5.84
C VAL A 106 21.80 39.54 -4.45
N LYS A 107 20.63 38.97 -4.20
CA LYS A 107 20.29 38.28 -2.96
C LYS A 107 19.77 36.89 -3.26
N TRP A 108 20.00 35.97 -2.33
CA TRP A 108 19.66 34.56 -2.47
C TRP A 108 18.60 34.17 -1.46
N GLY A 109 17.73 33.27 -1.87
CA GLY A 109 16.78 32.55 -1.03
C GLY A 109 16.85 31.06 -1.36
N PHE A 110 16.50 30.24 -0.38
CA PHE A 110 16.61 28.79 -0.46
C PHE A 110 15.37 28.15 0.14
N GLU A 111 14.96 27.03 -0.44
CA GLU A 111 13.89 26.17 0.06
C GLU A 111 14.19 24.72 -0.36
N GLY A 112 13.51 23.74 0.23
CA GLY A 112 13.62 22.34 -0.17
C GLY A 112 12.27 21.66 -0.29
N PHE A 113 12.20 20.66 -1.16
CA PHE A 113 11.08 19.73 -1.24
C PHE A 113 11.56 18.32 -1.54
N LYS A 114 10.67 17.34 -1.44
CA LYS A 114 10.96 15.93 -1.66
C LYS A 114 9.91 15.32 -2.58
N LEU A 115 10.37 14.55 -3.57
CA LEU A 115 9.52 13.75 -4.43
C LEU A 115 9.40 12.33 -3.88
N VAL A 116 8.18 11.89 -3.69
CA VAL A 116 7.82 10.54 -3.24
C VAL A 116 6.96 9.85 -4.29
N GLU A 117 6.93 8.52 -4.23
CA GLU A 117 6.00 7.74 -5.05
C GLU A 117 4.58 7.86 -4.49
N LYS A 118 3.60 7.66 -5.37
CA LYS A 118 2.22 7.51 -4.93
C LYS A 118 2.12 6.20 -4.14
N THR A 119 1.59 6.25 -2.92
CA THR A 119 1.44 5.07 -2.08
C THR A 119 0.10 5.08 -1.36
N PHE A 120 -0.26 3.94 -0.76
CA PHE A 120 -1.41 3.77 0.10
C PHE A 120 -1.06 2.81 1.23
N ASN A 121 -1.69 2.97 2.39
CA ASN A 121 -1.52 2.08 3.53
C ASN A 121 -2.55 0.97 3.50
N ILE A 122 -2.20 -0.18 4.09
CA ILE A 122 -3.12 -1.29 4.35
C ILE A 122 -3.14 -1.53 5.85
N GLU A 123 -4.31 -1.44 6.45
CA GLU A 123 -4.54 -1.90 7.81
C GLU A 123 -5.30 -3.22 7.74
N ALA A 124 -4.83 -4.22 8.49
CA ALA A 124 -5.50 -5.50 8.61
C ALA A 124 -5.62 -5.88 10.08
N SER A 125 -6.71 -6.58 10.42
CA SER A 125 -6.94 -7.11 11.76
C SER A 125 -7.77 -8.39 11.70
N VAL A 126 -7.51 -9.30 12.62
CA VAL A 126 -8.29 -10.54 12.77
C VAL A 126 -8.94 -10.54 14.14
N ASP A 127 -10.26 -10.72 14.19
CA ASP A 127 -11.03 -10.76 15.42
C ASP A 127 -11.95 -11.99 15.51
N PRO A 128 -11.79 -12.87 16.51
CA PRO A 128 -10.67 -12.91 17.46
C PRO A 128 -9.39 -13.46 16.80
N SER A 129 -8.22 -13.02 17.26
CA SER A 129 -6.93 -13.53 16.75
C SER A 129 -6.56 -14.92 17.30
N THR A 130 -7.32 -15.45 18.25
CA THR A 130 -7.12 -16.77 18.86
C THR A 130 -8.47 -17.46 18.97
N VAL A 131 -8.56 -18.63 18.33
CA VAL A 131 -9.80 -19.39 18.19
C VAL A 131 -9.57 -20.81 18.70
N SER A 132 -10.52 -21.29 19.50
CA SER A 132 -10.61 -22.67 19.95
C SER A 132 -12.00 -23.21 19.63
N GLY A 133 -12.08 -24.31 18.88
CA GLY A 133 -13.29 -24.80 18.23
C GLY A 133 -13.46 -24.24 16.82
N TYR A 134 -14.54 -24.63 16.13
CA TYR A 134 -14.87 -24.05 14.83
C TYR A 134 -15.58 -22.71 15.03
N ALA A 135 -14.79 -21.63 15.13
CA ALA A 135 -15.29 -20.27 14.97
C ALA A 135 -14.61 -19.65 13.75
N MET A 136 -15.34 -18.86 12.96
CA MET A 136 -14.79 -18.17 11.80
C MET A 136 -14.31 -16.76 12.20
N PRO A 137 -13.01 -16.56 12.53
CA PRO A 137 -12.53 -15.23 12.89
C PRO A 137 -12.58 -14.31 11.67
N ARG A 138 -12.91 -13.05 11.92
CA ARG A 138 -13.13 -12.07 10.85
C ARG A 138 -11.85 -11.31 10.57
N LEU A 139 -11.30 -11.50 9.38
CA LEU A 139 -10.24 -10.66 8.82
C LEU A 139 -10.87 -9.41 8.22
N THR A 140 -10.52 -8.26 8.76
CA THR A 140 -10.88 -6.94 8.22
C THR A 140 -9.66 -6.32 7.56
N VAL A 141 -9.80 -5.90 6.31
CA VAL A 141 -8.76 -5.22 5.51
C VAL A 141 -9.28 -3.85 5.10
N THR A 142 -8.52 -2.79 5.37
CA THR A 142 -8.84 -1.42 4.94
C THR A 142 -7.63 -0.79 4.27
N THR A 143 -7.88 0.10 3.31
CA THR A 143 -6.81 0.85 2.63
C THR A 143 -7.02 2.35 2.75
N ASP A 144 -5.93 3.11 2.95
CA ASP A 144 -5.95 4.58 3.00
C ASP A 144 -4.84 5.18 2.11
N PRO A 145 -5.18 5.96 1.07
CA PRO A 145 -6.53 6.21 0.57
C PRO A 145 -7.20 4.93 0.05
N GLY A 146 -8.53 4.96 -0.07
CA GLY A 146 -9.32 3.86 -0.62
C GLY A 146 -8.87 3.43 -2.01
N GLN A 147 -8.67 2.13 -2.23
CA GLN A 147 -8.21 1.57 -3.51
C GLN A 147 -9.37 0.95 -4.29
N THR A 148 -9.69 1.53 -5.44
CA THR A 148 -10.65 0.99 -6.42
C THR A 148 -9.93 0.24 -7.54
N ASP A 149 -10.64 -0.64 -8.24
CA ASP A 149 -10.08 -1.50 -9.30
C ASP A 149 -8.83 -2.27 -8.84
N ALA A 150 -8.82 -2.68 -7.56
CA ALA A 150 -7.69 -3.31 -6.92
C ALA A 150 -7.79 -4.84 -6.95
N ASN A 151 -6.63 -5.47 -6.76
CA ASN A 151 -6.47 -6.90 -6.56
C ASN A 151 -6.00 -7.15 -5.13
N LEU A 152 -6.65 -8.08 -4.44
CA LEU A 152 -6.35 -8.50 -3.08
C LEU A 152 -5.87 -9.95 -3.09
N SER A 153 -4.75 -10.21 -2.43
CA SER A 153 -4.25 -11.55 -2.12
C SER A 153 -4.14 -11.69 -0.60
N ILE A 154 -4.78 -12.72 -0.06
CA ILE A 154 -4.66 -13.12 1.35
C ILE A 154 -3.88 -14.44 1.35
N MET A 155 -2.69 -14.44 1.95
CA MET A 155 -1.81 -15.60 2.02
C MET A 155 -1.59 -15.98 3.47
N CYS A 156 -1.95 -17.20 3.84
CA CYS A 156 -1.81 -17.72 5.19
C CYS A 156 -0.66 -18.73 5.22
N TYR A 157 0.39 -18.43 5.97
CA TYR A 157 1.58 -19.28 6.12
C TYR A 157 1.69 -19.80 7.55
N CYS A 158 1.86 -21.11 7.72
CA CYS A 158 2.22 -21.70 9.01
C CYS A 158 3.73 -22.01 9.07
N TYR A 159 4.29 -22.08 10.28
CA TYR A 159 5.73 -22.28 10.50
C TYR A 159 6.25 -23.65 10.01
N TYR A 160 5.35 -24.63 9.91
CA TYR A 160 5.65 -26.02 9.54
C TYR A 160 4.54 -26.59 8.64
N GLY A 161 4.35 -26.05 7.43
CA GLY A 161 3.34 -26.58 6.50
C GLY A 161 3.22 -25.82 5.18
N GLY A 162 2.10 -26.05 4.47
CA GLY A 162 1.75 -25.40 3.22
C GLY A 162 1.25 -23.96 3.41
N GLY A 163 1.32 -23.16 2.34
CA GLY A 163 0.71 -21.83 2.30
C GLY A 163 -0.66 -21.90 1.65
N TYR A 164 -1.66 -21.27 2.26
CA TYR A 164 -3.01 -21.14 1.73
C TYR A 164 -3.17 -19.77 1.11
N MET A 165 -3.97 -19.66 0.05
CA MET A 165 -4.11 -18.41 -0.68
C MET A 165 -5.52 -18.20 -1.18
N PHE A 166 -6.02 -16.99 -0.96
CA PHE A 166 -7.23 -16.46 -1.58
C PHE A 166 -6.87 -15.24 -2.42
N ASN A 167 -7.48 -15.12 -3.61
CA ASN A 167 -7.30 -14.00 -4.51
C ASN A 167 -8.65 -13.43 -4.94
N LYS A 168 -8.79 -12.10 -4.89
CA LYS A 168 -9.92 -11.36 -5.44
C LYS A 168 -9.39 -10.26 -6.34
N THR A 169 -9.97 -10.09 -7.53
CA THR A 169 -9.47 -9.14 -8.52
C THR A 169 -10.53 -8.14 -8.94
N ASN A 170 -10.09 -6.97 -9.39
CA ASN A 170 -10.91 -5.91 -9.99
C ASN A 170 -12.10 -5.49 -9.11
N PHE A 171 -11.83 -5.07 -7.87
CA PHE A 171 -12.87 -4.62 -6.94
C PHE A 171 -12.42 -3.45 -6.07
N ASP A 172 -13.37 -2.83 -5.38
CA ASP A 172 -13.09 -1.80 -4.37
C ASP A 172 -12.60 -2.47 -3.07
N CYS A 173 -11.31 -2.30 -2.77
CA CYS A 173 -10.66 -2.83 -1.59
C CYS A 173 -10.52 -1.78 -0.47
N SER A 174 -11.24 -0.65 -0.56
CA SER A 174 -11.23 0.39 0.50
C SER A 174 -11.60 -0.18 1.87
N SER A 175 -12.51 -1.16 1.89
CA SER A 175 -12.82 -1.99 3.04
C SER A 175 -13.28 -3.36 2.56
N TYR A 176 -12.66 -4.43 3.04
CA TYR A 176 -12.98 -5.81 2.69
C TYR A 176 -12.94 -6.71 3.93
N GLU A 177 -13.95 -7.56 4.07
CA GLU A 177 -14.02 -8.55 5.14
C GLU A 177 -13.95 -9.95 4.55
N TYR A 178 -13.18 -10.82 5.20
CA TYR A 178 -13.05 -12.23 4.86
C TYR A 178 -13.14 -13.06 6.14
N LEU A 179 -13.88 -14.16 6.10
CA LEU A 179 -13.96 -15.09 7.21
C LEU A 179 -12.85 -16.13 7.10
N LEU A 180 -11.96 -16.16 8.08
CA LEU A 180 -10.97 -17.22 8.20
C LEU A 180 -11.60 -18.44 8.90
N PRO A 181 -11.05 -19.64 8.73
CA PRO A 181 -9.86 -19.93 7.96
C PRO A 181 -10.12 -19.97 6.43
N LEU A 182 -9.07 -20.01 5.62
CA LEU A 182 -9.18 -20.37 4.20
C LEU A 182 -9.58 -21.86 4.08
N PRO A 183 -10.27 -22.28 3.00
CA PRO A 183 -10.64 -23.68 2.80
C PRO A 183 -9.44 -24.64 2.92
N GLY A 184 -9.60 -25.70 3.71
CA GLY A 184 -8.59 -26.74 3.95
C GLY A 184 -7.43 -26.35 4.87
N MET A 185 -7.52 -25.23 5.58
CA MET A 185 -6.53 -24.82 6.59
C MET A 185 -6.61 -25.69 7.84
N ASP A 186 -5.53 -26.39 8.13
CA ASP A 186 -5.38 -27.21 9.34
C ASP A 186 -5.27 -26.35 10.61
N ASN A 187 -5.45 -26.98 11.78
CA ASN A 187 -5.08 -26.42 13.08
C ASN A 187 -3.63 -25.89 13.10
N GLY A 188 -3.46 -24.64 13.51
CA GLY A 188 -2.15 -24.04 13.70
C GLY A 188 -2.15 -22.53 13.84
N THR A 189 -0.95 -22.00 14.07
CA THR A 189 -0.70 -20.56 14.08
C THR A 189 -0.23 -20.11 12.70
N TYR A 190 -0.94 -19.14 12.14
CA TYR A 190 -0.72 -18.61 10.81
C TYR A 190 -0.31 -17.15 10.82
N TYR A 191 0.63 -16.83 9.95
CA TYR A 191 0.95 -15.48 9.50
C TYR A 191 0.09 -15.21 8.27
N VAL A 192 -0.79 -14.22 8.36
CA VAL A 192 -1.68 -13.83 7.26
C VAL A 192 -1.11 -12.56 6.63
N GLU A 193 -0.48 -12.73 5.48
CA GLU A 193 -0.03 -11.63 4.63
C GLU A 193 -1.18 -11.17 3.74
N VAL A 194 -1.48 -9.89 3.83
CA VAL A 194 -2.49 -9.21 3.02
C VAL A 194 -1.76 -8.32 2.03
N VAL A 195 -1.88 -8.62 0.75
CA VAL A 195 -1.27 -7.85 -0.33
C VAL A 195 -2.37 -7.22 -1.16
N VAL A 196 -2.28 -5.90 -1.37
CA VAL A 196 -3.17 -5.18 -2.28
C VAL A 196 -2.34 -4.58 -3.40
N THR A 197 -2.83 -4.70 -4.63
CA THR A 197 -2.25 -4.08 -5.82
C THR A 197 -3.32 -3.30 -6.56
N SER A 198 -3.02 -2.06 -6.94
CA SER A 198 -3.87 -1.16 -7.72
C SER A 198 -3.04 -0.33 -8.70
N ASP A 199 -3.68 0.60 -9.42
CA ASP A 199 -3.00 1.60 -10.25
C ASP A 199 -2.08 2.53 -9.44
N VAL A 200 -2.26 2.62 -8.12
CA VAL A 200 -1.37 3.38 -7.25
C VAL A 200 -0.05 2.63 -7.02
N GLY A 201 -0.08 1.31 -6.96
CA GLY A 201 1.07 0.47 -6.69
C GLY A 201 0.69 -0.81 -5.94
N THR A 202 1.67 -1.45 -5.33
CA THR A 202 1.49 -2.63 -4.48
C THR A 202 1.98 -2.32 -3.07
N ASN A 203 1.18 -2.69 -2.06
CA ASN A 203 1.60 -2.67 -0.66
C ASN A 203 1.16 -3.97 0.04
N SER A 204 1.74 -4.27 1.19
CA SER A 204 1.36 -5.41 2.01
C SER A 204 1.41 -5.13 3.51
N THR A 205 0.62 -5.88 4.27
CA THR A 205 0.65 -5.90 5.73
C THR A 205 0.51 -7.34 6.22
N MET A 206 0.85 -7.59 7.48
CA MET A 206 0.81 -8.93 8.05
C MET A 206 0.14 -8.95 9.41
N VAL A 207 -0.76 -9.91 9.59
CA VAL A 207 -1.46 -10.21 10.85
C VAL A 207 -1.29 -11.67 11.22
N TYR A 208 -1.77 -12.05 12.39
CA TYR A 208 -1.61 -13.39 12.92
C TYR A 208 -2.96 -13.94 13.35
N VAL A 209 -3.15 -15.23 13.17
CA VAL A 209 -4.30 -15.96 13.71
C VAL A 209 -3.81 -17.29 14.28
N ASP A 210 -4.26 -17.62 15.48
CA ASP A 210 -4.09 -18.94 16.08
C ASP A 210 -5.42 -19.68 15.96
N TYR A 211 -5.45 -20.72 15.13
CA TYR A 211 -6.66 -21.40 14.71
C TYR A 211 -6.64 -22.87 15.13
N SER A 212 -7.71 -23.31 15.80
CA SER A 212 -7.85 -24.69 16.26
C SER A 212 -9.30 -25.16 16.17
N HIS A 213 -9.72 -25.78 15.06
CA HIS A 213 -11.03 -26.40 14.82
C HIS A 213 -11.12 -27.87 15.26
N GLY A 214 -10.98 -28.15 16.56
CA GLY A 214 -11.34 -29.46 17.11
C GLY A 214 -10.72 -30.69 16.39
N LEU A 215 -11.40 -31.82 16.47
CA LEU A 215 -11.15 -33.00 15.62
C LEU A 215 -12.01 -32.84 14.35
N ASP A 216 -11.46 -33.22 13.20
CA ASP A 216 -12.10 -33.22 11.89
C ASP A 216 -11.80 -34.59 11.28
N SER A 217 -12.77 -35.50 11.36
CA SER A 217 -12.58 -36.94 11.14
C SER A 217 -12.59 -37.32 9.66
N ASP A 218 -13.29 -36.57 8.81
CA ASP A 218 -13.35 -36.79 7.36
C ASP A 218 -12.54 -35.79 6.53
N GLY A 219 -12.07 -34.69 7.15
CA GLY A 219 -11.16 -33.73 6.55
C GLY A 219 -11.84 -32.78 5.56
N ASP A 220 -13.14 -32.56 5.72
CA ASP A 220 -13.94 -31.68 4.86
C ASP A 220 -13.79 -30.19 5.23
N GLY A 221 -13.15 -29.92 6.38
CA GLY A 221 -12.88 -28.60 6.91
C GLY A 221 -13.88 -28.10 7.94
N LEU A 222 -14.81 -28.92 8.42
CA LEU A 222 -15.61 -28.67 9.62
C LEU A 222 -14.93 -29.32 10.83
N SER A 223 -15.65 -29.49 11.93
CA SER A 223 -15.11 -30.25 13.06
C SER A 223 -16.22 -31.18 13.53
N ASP A 224 -15.87 -32.37 14.00
CA ASP A 224 -16.84 -33.40 14.40
C ASP A 224 -17.91 -32.83 15.33
N SER A 225 -17.50 -31.95 16.26
CA SER A 225 -18.43 -31.29 17.18
C SER A 225 -19.39 -30.32 16.50
N LEU A 226 -18.93 -29.54 15.51
CA LEU A 226 -19.81 -28.63 14.79
C LEU A 226 -20.80 -29.39 13.92
N GLU A 227 -20.31 -30.43 13.23
CA GLU A 227 -21.11 -31.27 12.35
C GLU A 227 -22.21 -31.99 13.12
N GLU A 228 -21.85 -32.68 14.20
CA GLU A 228 -22.81 -33.44 15.00
C GLU A 228 -23.74 -32.56 15.84
N ASP A 229 -23.23 -31.47 16.45
CA ASP A 229 -23.99 -30.68 17.42
C ASP A 229 -24.77 -29.51 16.79
N GLU A 230 -24.29 -28.92 15.69
CA GLU A 230 -24.88 -27.69 15.12
C GLU A 230 -25.47 -27.88 13.73
N LEU A 231 -24.79 -28.58 12.82
CA LEU A 231 -25.21 -28.71 11.42
C LEU A 231 -26.09 -29.95 11.18
N GLY A 232 -25.87 -31.03 11.93
CA GLY A 232 -26.52 -32.32 11.72
C GLY A 232 -25.94 -33.11 10.54
N THR A 233 -24.75 -32.73 10.06
CA THR A 233 -23.94 -33.47 9.09
C THR A 233 -23.22 -34.64 9.76
N LEU A 234 -22.57 -35.48 8.96
CA LEU A 234 -21.90 -36.69 9.39
C LEU A 234 -20.40 -36.46 9.51
N ALA A 235 -19.86 -36.42 10.73
CA ALA A 235 -18.43 -36.21 10.98
C ALA A 235 -17.47 -37.23 10.35
N ASP A 236 -17.98 -38.33 9.78
CA ASP A 236 -17.18 -39.35 9.08
C ASP A 236 -17.50 -39.47 7.57
N ASP A 237 -18.29 -38.54 7.03
CA ASP A 237 -18.69 -38.48 5.62
C ASP A 237 -18.61 -37.03 5.10
N PRO A 238 -17.59 -36.70 4.27
CA PRO A 238 -17.30 -35.31 3.91
C PRO A 238 -18.34 -34.65 2.99
N ASP A 239 -19.42 -35.35 2.64
CA ASP A 239 -20.52 -34.95 1.74
C ASP A 239 -21.81 -35.65 2.22
N SER A 240 -22.45 -35.07 3.24
CA SER A 240 -23.55 -35.69 3.98
C SER A 240 -24.81 -35.91 3.15
N ASP A 241 -25.08 -35.02 2.18
CA ASP A 241 -26.26 -35.12 1.31
C ASP A 241 -25.98 -35.80 -0.04
N ASN A 242 -24.71 -36.12 -0.32
CA ASN A 242 -24.21 -36.83 -1.48
C ASN A 242 -24.49 -36.11 -2.81
N ASP A 243 -24.45 -34.78 -2.81
CA ASP A 243 -24.65 -33.97 -4.02
C ASP A 243 -23.36 -33.72 -4.82
N GLY A 244 -22.21 -34.06 -4.23
CA GLY A 244 -20.87 -33.92 -4.81
C GLY A 244 -20.11 -32.68 -4.38
N PHE A 245 -20.64 -31.90 -3.44
CA PHE A 245 -19.94 -30.85 -2.70
C PHE A 245 -19.62 -31.33 -1.28
N PHE A 246 -18.57 -30.78 -0.68
CA PHE A 246 -18.23 -31.13 0.70
C PHE A 246 -18.96 -30.22 1.67
N ASP A 247 -19.42 -30.76 2.80
CA ASP A 247 -20.25 -30.02 3.76
C ASP A 247 -19.56 -28.73 4.21
N GLY A 248 -18.24 -28.80 4.47
CA GLY A 248 -17.41 -27.66 4.84
C GLY A 248 -17.30 -26.58 3.78
N ILE A 249 -17.29 -26.96 2.49
CA ILE A 249 -17.28 -25.99 1.39
C ILE A 249 -18.64 -25.30 1.29
N GLU A 250 -19.71 -26.05 1.38
CA GLU A 250 -21.07 -25.51 1.33
C GLU A 250 -21.33 -24.55 2.48
N TRP A 251 -20.99 -24.97 3.70
CA TRP A 251 -21.07 -24.14 4.90
C TRP A 251 -20.24 -22.86 4.77
N PHE A 252 -18.98 -22.95 4.30
CA PHE A 252 -18.11 -21.79 4.09
C PHE A 252 -18.70 -20.79 3.09
N HIS A 253 -19.38 -21.27 2.06
CA HIS A 253 -20.01 -20.43 1.04
C HIS A 253 -21.46 -20.05 1.36
N GLY A 254 -21.97 -20.40 2.55
CA GLY A 254 -23.31 -20.06 3.02
C GLY A 254 -24.43 -20.83 2.34
N SER A 255 -24.12 -22.02 1.80
CA SER A 255 -25.10 -23.01 1.33
C SER A 255 -25.44 -24.00 2.46
N ASP A 256 -26.45 -24.85 2.25
CA ASP A 256 -26.89 -25.84 3.23
C ASP A 256 -26.29 -27.22 2.90
N PRO A 257 -25.42 -27.79 3.76
CA PRO A 257 -24.75 -29.08 3.54
C PRO A 257 -25.68 -30.31 3.67
N LEU A 258 -26.96 -30.09 4.00
CA LEU A 258 -27.97 -31.16 4.07
C LEU A 258 -29.02 -31.05 2.96
N ASP A 259 -28.88 -30.10 2.03
CA ASP A 259 -29.78 -29.91 0.90
C ASP A 259 -29.03 -30.19 -0.41
N GLY A 260 -29.13 -31.40 -0.95
CA GLY A 260 -28.43 -31.75 -2.20
C GLY A 260 -28.93 -31.06 -3.47
N GLY A 261 -29.76 -30.01 -3.33
CA GLY A 261 -30.08 -29.02 -4.36
C GLY A 261 -29.36 -27.68 -4.18
N SER A 262 -28.54 -27.55 -3.13
CA SER A 262 -27.66 -26.45 -2.80
C SER A 262 -26.71 -26.16 -3.96
N VAL A 263 -26.26 -24.91 -4.04
CA VAL A 263 -25.26 -24.52 -5.04
C VAL A 263 -24.25 -23.62 -4.38
N ILE A 264 -22.97 -23.95 -4.55
CA ILE A 264 -21.88 -23.07 -4.15
C ILE A 264 -21.82 -21.90 -5.15
N PRO A 265 -22.06 -20.64 -4.73
CA PRO A 265 -22.18 -19.51 -5.65
C PRO A 265 -20.91 -19.23 -6.46
N GLU A 266 -19.73 -19.53 -5.88
CA GLU A 266 -18.42 -19.32 -6.53
C GLU A 266 -17.95 -20.50 -7.38
N LEU A 267 -18.60 -21.66 -7.25
CA LEU A 267 -18.25 -22.91 -7.94
C LEU A 267 -19.26 -23.26 -9.04
N ILE A 268 -20.15 -22.34 -9.44
CA ILE A 268 -20.97 -22.47 -10.67
C ILE A 268 -20.01 -22.49 -11.86
N VAL A 269 -19.53 -23.70 -12.16
CA VAL A 269 -18.68 -24.01 -13.27
C VAL A 269 -19.40 -23.54 -14.52
N VAL A 270 -18.80 -22.58 -15.21
CA VAL A 270 -19.11 -22.24 -16.60
C VAL A 270 -19.29 -23.56 -17.35
N PRO A 271 -20.37 -23.78 -18.13
CA PRO A 271 -20.62 -25.07 -18.76
C PRO A 271 -19.38 -25.50 -19.53
N LEU A 272 -18.92 -26.73 -19.25
CA LEU A 272 -17.78 -27.41 -19.84
C LEU A 272 -17.65 -27.09 -21.34
N ILE A 273 -16.89 -26.05 -21.71
CA ILE A 273 -16.48 -25.87 -23.10
C ILE A 273 -15.41 -26.92 -23.32
N THR A 274 -15.78 -27.99 -24.02
CA THR A 274 -14.83 -28.95 -24.59
C THR A 274 -13.86 -28.19 -25.50
N VAL A 275 -12.72 -27.77 -24.98
CA VAL A 275 -11.58 -27.40 -25.82
C VAL A 275 -10.96 -28.69 -26.30
N SER A 276 -11.30 -29.05 -27.54
CA SER A 276 -10.50 -30.01 -28.29
C SER A 276 -9.13 -29.41 -28.53
N ALA A 277 -8.12 -29.86 -27.78
CA ALA A 277 -6.74 -29.75 -28.19
C ALA A 277 -5.96 -30.97 -27.68
N ILE A 278 -5.60 -31.83 -28.63
CA ILE A 278 -4.67 -32.94 -28.53
C ILE A 278 -3.33 -32.46 -27.97
N SER A 279 -2.77 -33.13 -26.96
CA SER A 279 -1.37 -33.63 -27.00
C SER A 279 -0.89 -34.22 -25.65
N THR A 280 -0.91 -35.56 -25.62
CA THR A 280 0.16 -36.47 -25.18
C THR A 280 0.49 -36.62 -23.68
N PHE A 281 0.44 -37.89 -23.21
CA PHE A 281 0.76 -38.44 -21.87
C PHE A 281 -0.27 -38.09 -20.77
N ALA A 282 -1.04 -38.98 -20.16
CA ALA A 282 -0.92 -40.42 -19.98
C ALA A 282 -2.31 -41.07 -19.97
N LEU A 283 -2.63 -41.82 -21.03
CA LEU A 283 -3.72 -42.79 -21.02
C LEU A 283 -3.12 -44.17 -21.31
N SER A 284 -2.30 -44.67 -20.39
CA SER A 284 -1.97 -46.09 -20.33
C SER A 284 -2.30 -46.60 -18.93
N MET A 285 -3.48 -47.21 -18.84
CA MET A 285 -3.93 -48.19 -17.85
C MET A 285 -5.33 -47.84 -17.35
N LEU A 286 -6.34 -48.02 -18.20
CA LEU A 286 -7.49 -48.89 -17.86
C LEU A 286 -8.41 -49.02 -19.09
N LYS A 287 -8.75 -50.28 -19.40
CA LYS A 287 -9.81 -50.74 -20.33
C LYS A 287 -9.56 -50.56 -21.84
N LEU A 288 -8.97 -51.60 -22.44
CA LEU A 288 -9.57 -52.29 -23.60
C LEU A 288 -8.96 -53.70 -23.81
N ARG A 289 -9.18 -54.59 -22.83
CA ARG A 289 -9.35 -56.02 -23.16
C ARG A 289 -10.75 -56.14 -23.76
N GLY A 290 -10.88 -56.04 -25.09
CA GLY A 290 -12.21 -56.12 -25.69
C GLY A 290 -12.33 -55.77 -27.18
N ARG A 291 -11.70 -56.59 -28.04
CA ARG A 291 -12.17 -57.01 -29.39
C ARG A 291 -12.62 -55.95 -30.42
N LYS A 292 -12.03 -56.05 -31.62
CA LYS A 292 -12.70 -56.45 -32.90
C LYS A 292 -11.59 -56.82 -33.92
N LYS A 293 -11.51 -58.06 -34.39
CA LYS A 293 -12.22 -58.76 -35.49
C LYS A 293 -11.58 -58.55 -36.88
N SER A 294 -11.15 -59.68 -37.47
CA SER A 294 -11.10 -60.08 -38.90
C SER A 294 -10.25 -59.25 -39.88
N PRO A 295 -9.66 -59.93 -40.89
CA PRO A 295 -10.32 -60.12 -42.18
C PRO A 295 -11.09 -61.44 -42.29
#